data_AF-A0A175WEC7-F1
#
_entry.id   AF-A0A175WEC7-F1
#
_cell.length_a   1.000
_cell.length_b   1.000
_cell.length_c   1.000
_cell.angle_alpha   90.00
_cell.angle_beta   90.00
_cell.angle_gamma   90.00
#
_symmetry.space_group_name_H-M   'P 1'
#
loop_
_entity.id
_entity.type
_entity.pdbx_description
1 polymer ?
#
loop_
_entity_poly.entity_id
_entity_poly.type
_entity_poly.pdbx_seq_one_letter_code
_entity_poly.pdbx_strand_id
1 'polypeptide(L)'
;MASQTNSPIALKRLEQIANDVCNSVLENIEFYEHPKTAQWNETIINKMLKAVMSEATPQGGSAPTYKFAINSTIVQHVVPTSQLNKPTTTSTDAEGASKKGQAGRRGMHSATGGYWNEKTDGMWSFKWDGEAKGLDVVIMLIWIAV
;
A
#
# COMPACT_ATOMS: atom_id res chain seq x y z
N MET A 1 7.63 9.44 -20.85
CA MET A 1 6.80 8.69 -21.82
C MET A 1 5.79 7.87 -21.03
N ALA A 2 4.56 8.37 -20.84
CA ALA A 2 3.49 7.61 -20.21
C ALA A 2 2.77 6.80 -21.30
N SER A 3 3.24 5.58 -21.54
CA SER A 3 2.58 4.61 -22.40
C SER A 3 1.23 4.24 -21.78
N GLN A 4 0.19 4.26 -22.61
CA GLN A 4 -1.16 3.75 -22.36
C GLN A 4 -1.11 2.56 -21.39
N THR A 5 -1.70 2.69 -20.20
CA THR A 5 -1.64 1.61 -19.21
C THR A 5 -2.52 0.45 -19.67
N ASN A 6 -1.90 -0.66 -20.02
CA ASN A 6 -2.49 -1.96 -20.34
C ASN A 6 -3.04 -2.70 -19.10
N SER A 7 -3.34 -1.96 -18.03
CA SER A 7 -3.87 -2.55 -16.80
C SER A 7 -5.26 -3.13 -17.04
N PRO A 8 -5.55 -4.36 -16.56
CA PRO A 8 -6.90 -4.94 -16.66
C PRO A 8 -7.96 -4.17 -15.87
N ILE A 9 -7.54 -3.31 -14.94
CA ILE A 9 -8.41 -2.48 -14.10
C ILE A 9 -7.96 -1.02 -14.23
N ALA A 10 -8.92 -0.09 -14.31
CA ALA A 10 -8.61 1.34 -14.37
C ALA A 10 -7.78 1.78 -13.15
N LEU A 11 -6.72 2.57 -13.35
CA LEU A 11 -5.79 2.93 -12.28
C LEU A 11 -6.47 3.64 -11.09
N LYS A 12 -7.44 4.51 -11.35
CA LYS A 12 -8.24 5.16 -10.30
C LYS A 12 -9.00 4.14 -9.44
N ARG A 13 -9.44 3.04 -10.05
CA ARG A 13 -10.14 1.97 -9.34
C ARG A 13 -9.17 1.14 -8.51
N LEU A 14 -7.96 0.87 -9.01
CA LEU A 14 -6.88 0.25 -8.23
C LEU A 14 -6.53 1.09 -6.99
N GLU A 15 -6.45 2.42 -7.14
CA GLU A 15 -6.21 3.36 -6.04
C GLU A 15 -7.31 3.30 -4.98
N GLN A 16 -8.58 3.26 -5.39
CA GLN A 16 -9.71 3.08 -4.48
C GLN A 16 -9.64 1.75 -3.73
N ILE A 17 -9.45 0.63 -4.45
CA ILE A 17 -9.31 -0.70 -3.85
C ILE A 17 -8.20 -0.69 -2.80
N ALA A 18 -7.02 -0.15 -3.13
CA ALA A 18 -5.88 -0.13 -2.22
C ALA A 18 -6.14 0.74 -0.97
N ASN A 19 -6.79 1.90 -1.13
CA ASN A 19 -7.23 2.72 0.01
C ASN A 19 -8.22 1.97 0.91
N ASP A 20 -9.27 1.38 0.33
CA ASP A 20 -10.30 0.65 1.06
C ASP A 20 -9.69 -0.54 1.83
N VAL A 21 -8.79 -1.28 1.18
CA VAL A 21 -8.09 -2.40 1.80
C VAL A 21 -7.21 -1.94 2.96
N CYS A 22 -6.36 -0.93 2.76
CA CYS A 22 -5.51 -0.40 3.82
C CYS A 22 -6.33 0.14 5.00
N ASN A 23 -7.37 0.94 4.75
CA ASN A 23 -8.25 1.46 5.79
C ASN A 23 -8.93 0.31 6.54
N SER A 24 -9.47 -0.69 5.84
CA SER A 24 -10.12 -1.84 6.49
C SER A 24 -9.21 -2.71 7.37
N VAL A 25 -7.89 -2.53 7.30
CA VAL A 25 -6.90 -3.27 8.11
C VAL A 25 -6.27 -2.37 9.18
N LEU A 26 -6.03 -1.09 8.85
CA LEU A 26 -5.19 -0.19 9.62
C LEU A 26 -5.94 1.04 10.15
N GLU A 27 -7.23 1.19 9.89
CA GLU A 27 -7.99 2.37 10.36
C GLU A 27 -7.99 2.48 11.89
N ASN A 28 -8.13 1.36 12.59
CA ASN A 28 -8.28 1.31 14.05
C ASN A 28 -6.97 1.11 14.83
N ILE A 29 -5.81 1.12 14.16
CA ILE A 29 -4.53 1.03 14.88
C ILE A 29 -4.08 2.43 15.31
N GLU A 30 -3.50 2.52 16.50
CA GLU A 30 -3.02 3.79 17.05
C GLU A 30 -1.54 4.04 16.72
N PHE A 31 -0.76 2.97 16.57
CA PHE A 31 0.68 3.03 16.31
C PHE A 31 1.15 1.77 15.58
N TYR A 32 2.36 1.84 15.03
CA TYR A 32 3.04 0.68 14.45
C TYR A 32 3.34 -0.40 15.51
N GLU A 33 2.89 -1.62 15.24
CA GLU A 33 3.13 -2.79 16.10
C GLU A 33 3.87 -3.87 15.29
N HIS A 34 5.20 -3.95 15.47
CA HIS A 34 6.04 -4.91 14.73
C HIS A 34 5.51 -6.37 14.74
N PRO A 35 5.03 -6.92 15.87
CA PRO A 35 4.52 -8.29 15.90
C PRO A 35 3.27 -8.52 15.02
N LYS A 36 2.50 -7.47 14.72
CA LYS A 36 1.27 -7.56 13.93
C LYS A 36 1.50 -7.35 12.43
N THR A 37 2.67 -6.87 12.01
CA THR A 37 2.90 -6.52 10.59
C THR A 37 2.78 -7.70 9.64
N ALA A 38 3.12 -8.92 10.09
CA ALA A 38 2.94 -10.13 9.29
C ALA A 38 1.45 -10.36 8.98
N GLN A 39 0.61 -10.33 10.00
CA GLN A 39 -0.84 -10.48 9.87
C GLN A 39 -1.47 -9.35 9.04
N TRP A 40 -1.03 -8.11 9.25
CA TRP A 40 -1.52 -6.96 8.48
C TRP A 40 -1.18 -7.10 6.99
N ASN A 41 0.08 -7.42 6.66
CA ASN A 41 0.49 -7.65 5.28
C ASN A 41 -0.28 -8.81 4.63
N GLU A 42 -0.42 -9.94 5.32
CA GLU A 42 -1.19 -11.07 4.82
C GLU A 42 -2.65 -10.68 4.52
N THR A 43 -3.28 -9.91 5.42
CA THR A 43 -4.66 -9.45 5.23
C THR A 43 -4.77 -8.48 4.05
N ILE A 44 -3.83 -7.54 3.92
CA ILE A 44 -3.77 -6.58 2.80
C ILE A 44 -3.60 -7.33 1.47
N ILE A 45 -2.63 -8.25 1.38
CA ILE A 45 -2.35 -9.04 0.19
C ILE A 45 -3.59 -9.84 -0.23
N ASN A 46 -4.21 -10.55 0.72
CA ASN A 46 -5.38 -11.38 0.43
C ASN A 46 -6.60 -10.56 -0.01
N LYS A 47 -6.87 -9.41 0.62
CA LYS A 47 -7.97 -8.52 0.21
C LYS A 47 -7.71 -7.88 -1.15
N MET A 48 -6.49 -7.40 -1.40
CA MET A 48 -6.07 -6.88 -2.71
C MET A 48 -6.25 -7.93 -3.81
N LEU A 49 -5.72 -9.14 -3.61
CA LEU A 49 -5.84 -10.25 -4.58
C LEU A 49 -7.29 -10.55 -4.92
N LYS A 50 -8.15 -10.70 -3.90
CA LYS A 50 -9.59 -10.96 -4.11
C LYS A 50 -10.27 -9.87 -4.93
N ALA A 51 -10.01 -8.60 -4.60
CA ALA A 51 -10.60 -7.47 -5.31
C ALA A 51 -10.16 -7.41 -6.77
N VAL A 52 -8.84 -7.50 -7.04
CA VAL A 52 -8.34 -7.43 -8.42
C VAL A 52 -8.75 -8.63 -9.26
N MET A 53 -8.77 -9.84 -8.67
CA MET A 53 -9.26 -11.02 -9.38
C MET A 53 -10.73 -10.90 -9.75
N SER A 54 -11.57 -10.41 -8.83
CA SER A 54 -13.00 -10.25 -9.09
C SER A 54 -13.27 -9.21 -10.18
N GLU A 55 -12.55 -8.09 -10.20
CA GLU A 55 -12.77 -7.02 -11.17
C GLU A 55 -12.12 -7.30 -12.54
N ALA A 56 -11.05 -8.10 -12.58
CA ALA A 56 -10.38 -8.49 -13.81
C ALA A 56 -10.95 -9.76 -14.47
N THR A 57 -11.95 -10.42 -13.85
CA THR A 57 -12.63 -11.57 -14.46
C THR A 57 -13.68 -11.07 -15.46
N PRO A 58 -13.58 -11.39 -16.76
CA PRO A 58 -14.58 -10.98 -17.74
C PRO A 58 -15.97 -11.52 -17.39
N GLN A 59 -17.02 -10.79 -17.78
CA GLN A 59 -18.39 -11.26 -17.58
C GLN A 59 -18.60 -12.61 -18.29
N GLY A 60 -19.01 -13.64 -17.54
CA GLY A 60 -19.16 -15.01 -18.04
C GLY A 60 -17.87 -15.85 -18.05
N GLY A 61 -16.72 -15.27 -17.67
CA GLY A 61 -15.48 -16.00 -17.45
C GLY A 61 -15.52 -16.79 -16.13
N SER A 62 -14.86 -17.96 -16.11
CA SER A 62 -14.66 -18.75 -14.89
C SER A 62 -13.40 -18.39 -14.11
N ALA A 63 -12.48 -17.63 -14.73
CA ALA A 63 -11.22 -17.21 -14.15
C ALA A 63 -10.73 -15.88 -14.76
N PRO A 64 -9.87 -15.12 -14.07
CA PRO A 64 -9.22 -13.94 -14.65
C PRO A 64 -8.32 -14.32 -15.83
N THR A 65 -8.23 -13.45 -16.84
CA THR A 65 -7.32 -13.60 -17.98
C THR A 65 -5.88 -13.17 -17.68
N TYR A 66 -5.59 -12.85 -16.42
CA TYR A 66 -4.30 -12.39 -15.93
C TYR A 66 -3.90 -13.16 -14.67
N LYS A 67 -2.60 -13.41 -14.50
CA LYS A 67 -2.00 -13.76 -13.22
C LYS A 67 -1.66 -12.47 -12.48
N PHE A 68 -1.84 -12.47 -11.16
CA PHE A 68 -1.57 -11.32 -10.31
C PHE A 68 -0.52 -11.65 -9.25
N ALA A 69 0.36 -10.69 -8.98
CA ALA A 69 1.22 -10.70 -7.80
C ALA A 69 1.02 -9.39 -7.02
N ILE A 70 0.86 -9.49 -5.70
CA ILE A 70 0.78 -8.36 -4.79
C ILE A 70 1.97 -8.40 -3.85
N ASN A 71 2.74 -7.33 -3.82
CA ASN A 71 3.71 -7.05 -2.77
C ASN A 71 3.16 -5.96 -1.85
N SER A 72 3.28 -6.14 -0.55
CA SER A 72 2.90 -5.16 0.47
C SER A 72 4.05 -4.96 1.45
N THR A 73 4.41 -3.70 1.70
CA THR A 73 5.49 -3.32 2.61
C THR A 73 4.97 -2.29 3.61
N ILE A 74 5.03 -2.61 4.90
CA ILE A 74 4.67 -1.69 6.00
C ILE A 74 5.95 -1.08 6.56
N VAL A 75 6.03 0.25 6.57
CA VAL A 75 7.21 1.00 6.98
C VAL A 75 6.88 1.83 8.20
N GLN A 76 7.56 1.57 9.31
CA GLN A 76 7.47 2.42 10.50
C GLN A 76 8.12 3.78 10.27
N HIS A 77 7.48 4.87 10.70
CA HIS A 77 8.12 6.17 10.76
C HIS A 77 9.20 6.20 11.86
N VAL A 78 10.21 7.04 11.66
CA VAL A 78 11.21 7.37 12.67
C VAL A 78 10.53 8.14 13.80
N VAL A 79 10.37 7.46 14.92
CA VAL A 79 9.99 8.05 16.20
C VAL A 79 11.19 8.00 17.16
N PRO A 80 11.38 9.01 18.04
CA PRO A 80 12.32 8.89 19.15
C PRO A 80 12.03 7.64 19.97
N THR A 81 13.05 6.96 20.49
CA THR A 81 12.88 5.72 21.27
C THR A 81 11.91 5.89 22.45
N SER A 82 11.84 7.09 23.03
CA SER A 82 10.89 7.44 24.12
C SER A 82 9.41 7.47 23.71
N GLN A 83 9.14 7.52 22.41
CA GLN A 83 7.81 7.55 21.78
C GLN A 83 7.49 6.25 21.03
N LEU A 84 8.36 5.23 21.12
CA LEU A 84 8.12 3.94 20.50
C LEU A 84 6.89 3.28 21.13
N ASN A 85 5.99 2.75 20.29
CA ASN A 85 4.73 2.11 20.69
C ASN A 85 3.77 3.04 21.46
N LYS A 86 3.82 4.35 21.19
CA LYS A 86 2.83 5.31 21.69
C LYS A 86 2.08 5.93 20.50
N PRO A 87 0.81 6.31 20.68
CA PRO A 87 0.08 7.07 19.67
C PRO A 87 0.87 8.33 19.28
N THR A 88 0.88 8.66 17.99
CA THR A 88 1.48 9.91 17.52
C THR A 88 0.58 11.05 17.97
N THR A 89 0.93 11.74 19.06
CA THR A 89 0.18 12.92 19.47
C THR A 89 0.46 14.04 18.48
N THR A 90 -0.51 14.33 17.61
CA THR A 90 -0.61 15.62 16.93
C THR A 90 -0.90 16.67 18.01
N SER A 91 0.13 17.15 18.69
CA SER A 91 0.01 18.22 19.68
C SER A 91 -0.40 19.51 18.95
N THR A 92 -1.69 19.83 18.98
CA THR A 92 -2.25 21.09 18.44
C THR A 92 -1.97 22.30 19.33
N ASP A 93 -1.38 22.14 20.51
CA ASP A 93 -1.24 23.23 21.48
C ASP A 93 0.18 23.29 22.09
N ALA A 94 1.10 24.03 21.47
CA ALA A 94 2.26 24.63 22.14
C ALA A 94 2.99 25.63 21.21
N GLU A 95 2.70 26.91 21.40
CA GLU A 95 3.57 28.02 20.98
C GLU A 95 4.97 27.82 21.60
N GLY A 96 5.95 27.36 20.80
CA GLY A 96 7.28 27.06 21.34
C GLY A 96 8.26 26.41 20.36
N ALA A 97 8.63 27.15 19.32
CA ALA A 97 9.90 27.16 18.57
C ALA A 97 10.77 25.88 18.52
N SER A 98 10.16 24.71 18.36
CA SER A 98 10.84 23.47 18.01
C SER A 98 9.97 22.82 16.94
N LYS A 99 10.57 22.41 15.80
CA LYS A 99 9.89 21.67 14.74
C LYS A 99 9.42 20.31 15.29
N LYS A 100 8.38 20.33 16.12
CA LYS A 100 7.72 19.21 16.78
C LYS A 100 6.52 18.83 15.92
N GLY A 101 6.56 17.66 15.29
CA GLY A 101 5.34 17.06 14.75
C GLY A 101 5.54 16.14 13.54
N GLN A 102 6.59 16.31 12.74
CA GLN A 102 6.80 15.42 11.61
C GLN A 102 7.57 14.19 12.09
N ALA A 103 6.89 13.06 12.27
CA ALA A 103 7.56 11.78 12.39
C ALA A 103 8.51 11.65 11.19
N GLY A 104 9.81 11.49 11.44
CA GLY A 104 10.78 11.44 10.35
C GLY A 104 10.48 10.21 9.51
N ARG A 105 10.51 10.28 8.18
CA ARG A 105 10.42 9.07 7.35
C ARG A 105 11.83 8.56 7.09
N ARG A 106 12.05 7.24 7.21
CA ARG A 106 13.29 6.63 6.73
C ARG A 106 13.28 6.70 5.20
N GLY A 107 14.42 7.02 4.59
CA GLY A 107 14.55 6.93 3.13
C GLY A 107 14.34 5.48 2.69
N MET A 108 13.50 5.27 1.69
CA MET A 108 13.27 3.98 1.06
C MET A 108 13.19 4.18 -0.45
N HIS A 109 14.02 3.47 -1.20
CA HIS A 109 13.98 3.43 -2.66
C HIS A 109 13.63 2.01 -3.09
N SER A 110 12.64 1.87 -3.97
CA SER A 110 12.22 0.60 -4.54
C SER A 110 12.14 0.73 -6.05
N ALA A 111 12.63 -0.27 -6.76
CA ALA A 111 12.58 -0.36 -8.21
C ALA A 111 12.31 -1.82 -8.61
N THR A 112 11.55 -1.99 -9.70
CA THR A 112 11.16 -3.30 -10.22
C THR A 112 11.47 -3.34 -11.70
N GLY A 113 12.10 -4.43 -12.16
CA GLY A 113 12.31 -4.73 -13.58
C GLY A 113 11.51 -5.97 -13.96
N GLY A 114 11.02 -6.02 -15.19
CA GLY A 114 10.30 -7.17 -15.74
C GLY A 114 10.80 -7.50 -17.15
N TYR A 115 10.96 -8.79 -17.45
CA TYR A 115 11.12 -9.29 -18.81
C TYR A 115 9.83 -9.99 -19.21
N TRP A 116 8.94 -9.24 -19.86
CA TRP A 116 7.54 -9.63 -20.08
C TRP A 116 6.99 -8.98 -21.36
N ASN A 117 5.74 -9.26 -21.68
CA ASN A 117 5.10 -8.65 -22.84
C ASN A 117 4.64 -7.22 -22.52
N GLU A 118 5.39 -6.22 -23.00
CA GLU A 118 5.10 -4.78 -22.78
C GLU A 118 3.69 -4.34 -23.21
N LYS A 119 3.03 -5.11 -24.08
CA LYS A 119 1.66 -4.79 -24.55
C LYS A 119 0.58 -5.24 -23.58
N THR A 120 0.81 -6.29 -22.79
CA THR A 120 -0.23 -6.94 -21.96
C THR A 120 0.11 -6.97 -20.47
N ASP A 121 1.39 -6.95 -20.14
CA ASP A 121 1.89 -7.14 -18.79
C ASP A 121 2.34 -5.80 -18.21
N GLY A 122 2.28 -5.66 -16.90
CA GLY A 122 2.66 -4.41 -16.28
C GLY A 122 2.60 -4.43 -14.76
N MET A 123 2.90 -3.26 -14.20
CA MET A 123 2.88 -3.04 -12.77
C MET A 123 2.26 -1.69 -12.40
N TRP A 124 1.76 -1.62 -11.18
CA TRP A 124 1.25 -0.42 -10.56
C TRP A 124 1.71 -0.36 -9.11
N SER A 125 2.06 0.83 -8.64
CA SER A 125 2.50 1.05 -7.26
C SER A 125 1.65 2.12 -6.59
N PHE A 126 1.41 1.93 -5.30
CA PHE A 126 0.58 2.78 -4.48
C PHE A 126 1.21 2.95 -3.09
N LYS A 127 1.04 4.14 -2.52
CA LYS A 127 1.45 4.46 -1.16
C LYS A 127 0.23 4.92 -0.37
N TRP A 128 -0.02 4.26 0.74
CA TRP A 128 -0.97 4.69 1.76
C TRP A 128 -0.22 5.42 2.87
N ASP A 129 -0.55 6.68 3.10
CA ASP A 129 0.11 7.54 4.08
C ASP A 129 -0.61 7.47 5.44
N GLY A 130 -0.05 6.72 6.37
CA GLY A 130 -0.57 6.56 7.74
C GLY A 130 0.10 7.51 8.72
N GLU A 131 0.22 8.80 8.38
CA GLU A 131 0.95 9.82 9.15
C GLU A 131 0.56 9.84 10.64
N ALA A 132 -0.74 9.88 10.94
CA ALA A 132 -1.23 9.87 12.32
C ALA A 132 -0.90 8.56 13.08
N LYS A 133 -0.62 7.47 12.36
CA LYS A 133 -0.39 6.13 12.91
C LYS A 133 1.09 5.75 12.98
N GLY A 134 1.98 6.64 12.54
CA GLY A 134 3.42 6.40 12.58
C GLY A 134 3.89 5.30 11.62
N LEU A 135 3.15 5.02 10.54
CA LEU A 135 3.54 4.07 9.51
C LEU A 135 3.03 4.44 8.12
N ASP A 136 3.71 3.97 7.07
CA ASP A 136 3.23 4.01 5.69
C ASP A 136 3.06 2.57 5.17
N VAL A 137 2.20 2.37 4.17
CA VAL A 137 2.11 1.10 3.42
C VAL A 137 2.43 1.36 1.96
N VAL A 138 3.34 0.58 1.39
CA VAL A 138 3.62 0.57 -0.05
C VAL A 138 3.10 -0.74 -0.64
N ILE A 139 2.22 -0.63 -1.63
CA ILE A 139 1.65 -1.76 -2.35
C ILE A 139 2.15 -1.72 -3.79
N MET A 140 2.54 -2.87 -4.31
CA MET A 140 2.84 -3.07 -5.72
C MET A 140 2.00 -4.22 -6.25
N LEU A 141 1.27 -3.96 -7.33
CA LEU A 141 0.52 -4.93 -8.11
C LEU A 141 1.28 -5.18 -9.42
N ILE A 142 1.44 -6.45 -9.77
CA ILE A 142 1.91 -6.90 -11.09
C ILE A 142 0.79 -7.72 -11.73
N TRP A 143 0.52 -7.49 -13.01
CA TRP A 143 -0.37 -8.34 -13.82
C TRP A 143 0.40 -8.91 -15.01
N ILE A 144 0.20 -10.19 -15.29
CA ILE A 144 0.77 -10.91 -16.42
C ILE A 144 -0.36 -11.57 -17.19
N ALA A 145 -0.57 -11.22 -18.45
CA ALA A 145 -1.59 -11.86 -19.27
C ALA A 145 -1.25 -13.34 -19.50
N VAL A 146 -2.29 -14.16 -19.61
CA VAL A 146 -2.19 -15.59 -19.89
C VAL A 146 -2.41 -15.87 -21.37
#